data_AF-A0A377H564-F1
#
_entry.id   AF-A0A377H564-F1
#
_cell.length_a   1.000
_cell.length_b   1.000
_cell.length_c   1.000
_cell.angle_alpha   90.00
_cell.angle_beta   90.00
_cell.angle_gamma   90.00
#
_symmetry.space_group_name_H-M   'P 1'
#
loop_
_entity.id
_entity.type
_entity.pdbx_description
1 polymer ?
#
loop_
_entity_poly.entity_id
_entity_poly.type
_entity_poly.pdbx_seq_one_letter_code
_entity_poly.pdbx_strand_id
1 'polypeptide(L)' 'MTLLGGCATKPVIKYMPPPQVYLIPCSQTEFSGSTYGEAIIYLRKVIDERDICASRLKGVIDWSKQYGVVLDEKEIN' A
#
# COMPACT_ATOMS: atom_id res chain seq x y z
N MET A 1 -15.25 25.13 46.55
CA MET A 1 -14.31 24.69 45.49
C MET A 1 -14.92 23.51 44.74
N THR A 2 -15.51 23.75 43.57
CA THR A 2 -15.96 22.69 42.66
C THR A 2 -14.79 22.30 41.77
N LEU A 3 -14.24 21.10 41.99
CA LEU A 3 -13.22 20.50 41.14
C LEU A 3 -13.88 20.07 39.83
N LEU A 4 -13.54 20.74 38.72
CA LEU A 4 -13.82 20.23 37.37
C LEU A 4 -12.99 18.97 37.19
N GLY A 5 -13.61 17.80 37.39
CA GLY A 5 -13.05 16.52 37.00
C GLY A 5 -12.81 16.53 35.49
N GLY A 6 -11.55 16.72 35.10
CA GLY A 6 -11.13 16.67 33.70
C GLY A 6 -11.54 15.33 33.11
N CYS A 7 -12.42 15.36 32.11
CA CYS A 7 -12.80 14.19 31.33
C CYS A 7 -11.61 13.82 30.43
N ALA A 8 -10.61 13.14 31.00
CA ALA A 8 -9.53 12.54 30.23
C ALA A 8 -10.05 11.24 29.59
N THR A 9 -10.93 11.36 28.59
CA THR A 9 -11.26 10.23 27.73
C THR A 9 -10.01 9.85 26.97
N LYS A 10 -9.47 8.65 27.26
CA LYS A 10 -8.34 8.09 26.51
C LYS A 10 -8.68 8.14 25.01
N PRO A 11 -7.79 8.66 24.14
CA PRO A 11 -8.06 8.68 22.71
C PRO A 11 -8.22 7.23 22.25
N VAL A 12 -9.40 6.89 21.74
CA VAL A 12 -9.60 5.62 21.03
C VAL A 12 -8.89 5.75 19.69
N ILE A 13 -7.72 5.14 19.56
CA ILE A 13 -7.00 5.09 18.29
C ILE A 13 -7.83 4.23 17.34
N LYS A 14 -8.47 4.86 16.36
CA LYS A 14 -9.11 4.16 15.26
C LYS A 14 -8.12 4.07 14.11
N TYR A 15 -7.66 2.86 13.79
CA TYR A 15 -6.85 2.63 12.60
C TYR A 15 -7.73 2.82 11.37
N MET A 16 -7.38 3.76 10.50
CA MET A 16 -8.02 3.96 9.21
C MET A 16 -7.15 3.32 8.14
N PRO A 17 -7.53 2.17 7.55
CA PRO A 17 -6.75 1.58 6.46
C PRO A 17 -6.93 2.40 5.17
N PRO A 18 -5.98 2.33 4.23
CA PRO A 18 -6.16 2.87 2.90
C PRO A 18 -7.32 2.17 2.17
N PRO A 19 -7.82 2.75 1.07
CA PRO A 19 -8.76 2.10 0.18
C PRO A 19 -8.31 0.69 -0.20
N GLN A 20 -9.22 -0.28 -0.05
CA GLN A 20 -8.91 -1.71 -0.21
C GLN A 20 -8.35 -2.06 -1.60
N VAL A 21 -8.69 -1.27 -2.62
CA VAL A 21 -8.19 -1.44 -4.00
C VAL A 21 -6.67 -1.31 -4.10
N TYR A 22 -6.04 -0.53 -3.21
CA TYR A 22 -4.59 -0.37 -3.19
C TYR A 22 -3.85 -1.49 -2.45
N LEU A 23 -4.57 -2.24 -1.60
CA LEU A 23 -4.02 -3.34 -0.80
C LEU A 23 -4.09 -4.70 -1.51
N ILE A 24 -4.64 -4.75 -2.73
CA ILE A 24 -4.67 -5.97 -3.52
C ILE A 24 -3.22 -6.38 -3.83
N PRO A 25 -2.81 -7.63 -3.51
CA PRO A 25 -1.48 -8.13 -3.82
C PRO A 25 -1.11 -7.92 -5.29
N CYS A 26 0.14 -7.55 -5.53
CA CYS A 26 0.64 -7.39 -6.89
C CYS A 26 0.83 -8.75 -7.54
N SER A 27 0.39 -8.87 -8.80
CA SER A 27 0.65 -10.07 -9.59
C SER A 27 2.15 -10.22 -9.83
N GLN A 28 2.63 -11.45 -9.68
CA GLN A 28 4.00 -11.84 -10.02
C GLN A 28 3.90 -13.08 -10.88
N THR A 29 3.91 -12.90 -12.20
CA THR A 29 3.96 -14.04 -13.10
C THR A 29 5.35 -14.67 -13.07
N GLU A 30 5.42 -15.99 -12.97
CA GLU A 30 6.66 -16.75 -13.12
C GLU A 30 7.07 -16.89 -14.60
N PHE A 31 8.36 -16.84 -14.88
CA PHE A 31 8.88 -17.10 -16.21
C PHE A 31 8.93 -18.60 -16.50
N SER A 32 8.24 -19.04 -17.56
CA SER A 32 8.23 -20.45 -17.99
C SER A 32 8.74 -20.64 -19.44
N GLY A 33 9.39 -19.62 -20.02
CA GLY A 33 9.86 -19.67 -21.40
C GLY A 33 11.20 -20.38 -21.56
N SER A 34 11.46 -20.87 -22.77
CA SER A 34 12.71 -21.53 -23.17
C SER A 34 13.49 -20.76 -24.22
N THR A 35 12.85 -19.78 -24.87
CA THR A 35 13.44 -18.98 -25.95
C THR A 35 13.56 -17.51 -25.59
N TYR A 36 14.45 -16.81 -26.31
CA TYR A 36 14.57 -15.36 -26.18
C TYR A 36 13.26 -14.63 -26.54
N GLY A 37 12.52 -15.12 -27.55
CA GLY A 37 11.24 -14.54 -27.93
C GLY A 37 10.20 -14.59 -26.80
N GLU A 38 10.13 -15.73 -26.09
CA GLU A 38 9.27 -15.87 -24.91
C GLU A 38 9.73 -14.98 -23.76
N ALA A 39 11.03 -14.76 -23.58
CA ALA A 39 11.55 -13.82 -22.59
C ALA A 39 11.08 -12.38 -22.88
N ILE A 40 11.06 -11.93 -24.14
CA ILE A 40 10.55 -10.60 -24.49
C ILE A 40 9.04 -10.48 -24.20
N ILE A 41 8.26 -11.52 -24.51
CA ILE A 41 6.81 -11.54 -24.21
C ILE A 41 6.57 -11.49 -22.71
N TYR A 42 7.34 -12.27 -21.95
CA TYR A 42 7.29 -12.28 -20.49
C TYR A 42 7.66 -10.91 -19.91
N LEU A 43 8.72 -10.27 -20.41
CA LEU A 43 9.13 -8.95 -19.95
C LEU A 43 8.05 -7.89 -20.14
N ARG A 44 7.31 -7.92 -21.27
CA ARG A 44 6.15 -7.05 -21.46
C ARG A 44 5.10 -7.28 -20.39
N LYS A 45 4.77 -8.54 -20.09
CA LYS A 45 3.81 -8.87 -19.03
C LYS A 45 4.24 -8.35 -17.66
N VAL A 46 5.51 -8.54 -17.29
CA VAL A 46 6.04 -8.05 -16.00
C VAL A 46 6.04 -6.52 -15.92
N ILE A 47 6.26 -5.82 -17.04
CA ILE A 47 6.14 -4.35 -17.10
C ILE A 47 4.70 -3.93 -16.81
N ASP A 48 3.71 -4.57 -17.43
CA ASP A 48 2.29 -4.26 -17.22
C ASP A 48 1.87 -4.54 -15.75
N GLU A 49 2.31 -5.67 -15.19
CA GLU A 49 2.08 -6.03 -13.78
C GLU A 49 2.69 -4.99 -12.82
N ARG A 50 3.93 -4.57 -13.10
CA ARG A 50 4.63 -3.55 -12.31
C ARG A 50 3.92 -2.21 -12.37
N ASP A 51 3.43 -1.79 -13.54
CA ASP A 51 2.79 -0.49 -13.70
C ASP A 51 1.45 -0.43 -12.92
N ILE A 52 0.68 -1.51 -12.90
CA ILE A 52 -0.52 -1.66 -12.04
C ILE A 52 -0.13 -1.65 -10.55
N CYS A 53 0.93 -2.36 -10.16
CA CYS A 53 1.39 -2.39 -8.78
C CYS A 53 1.83 -0.99 -8.32
N ALA A 54 2.59 -0.29 -9.15
CA ALA A 54 3.07 1.07 -8.88
C ALA A 54 1.91 2.07 -8.73
N SER A 55 0.85 1.94 -9.53
CA SER A 55 -0.33 2.81 -9.40
C SER A 55 -1.05 2.61 -8.06
N ARG A 56 -1.13 1.37 -7.56
CA ARG A 56 -1.68 1.06 -6.23
C ARG A 56 -0.83 1.66 -5.11
N LEU A 57 0.49 1.49 -5.19
CA LEU A 57 1.43 2.07 -4.22
C LEU A 57 1.34 3.59 -4.19
N LYS A 58 1.28 4.24 -5.37
CA LYS A 58 1.03 5.67 -5.48
C LYS A 58 -0.27 6.07 -4.79
N GLY A 59 -1.34 5.28 -4.97
CA GLY A 59 -2.61 5.47 -4.28
C GLY A 59 -2.50 5.44 -2.75
N VAL A 60 -1.72 4.51 -2.19
CA VAL A 60 -1.44 4.46 -0.74
C VAL A 60 -0.67 5.70 -0.29
N ILE A 61 0.37 6.10 -1.03
CA ILE A 61 1.19 7.26 -0.70
C ILE A 61 0.35 8.55 -0.72
N ASP A 62 -0.47 8.73 -1.75
CA ASP A 62 -1.31 9.92 -1.90
C ASP A 62 -2.42 9.95 -0.84
N TRP A 63 -3.02 8.80 -0.53
CA TRP A 63 -3.92 8.65 0.62
C TRP A 63 -3.23 9.02 1.94
N SER A 64 -2.02 8.52 2.18
CA SER A 64 -1.26 8.79 3.40
C SER A 64 -1.00 10.29 3.59
N LYS A 65 -0.61 10.97 2.50
CA LYS A 65 -0.42 12.43 2.49
C LYS A 65 -1.70 13.20 2.76
N GLN A 66 -2.83 12.75 2.20
CA GLN A 66 -4.14 13.39 2.40
C GLN A 66 -4.59 13.34 3.86
N TYR A 67 -4.34 12.22 4.55
CA TYR A 67 -4.79 12.01 5.93
C TYR A 67 -3.71 12.25 7.00
N GLY A 68 -2.53 12.74 6.60
CA GLY A 68 -1.43 13.01 7.54
C GLY A 68 -0.91 11.75 8.24
N VAL A 69 -1.08 10.59 7.62
CA VAL A 69 -0.55 9.32 8.12
C VAL A 69 0.93 9.26 7.74
N VAL A 70 1.81 9.06 8.73
CA VAL A 70 3.22 8.75 8.48
C VAL A 70 3.30 7.23 8.30
N LEU A 71 3.70 6.79 7.11
CA LEU A 71 4.04 5.38 6.91
C LEU A 71 5.40 5.16 7.60
N ASP A 72 5.37 4.64 8.83
CA ASP A 72 6.59 4.20 9.49
C ASP A 72 7.18 3.02 8.70
N GLU A 73 8.34 3.25 8.09
CA GLU A 73 9.09 2.31 7.24
C GLU A 73 9.51 1.01 7.98
N LYS A 74 9.15 0.88 9.27
CA LYS A 74 9.58 -0.19 10.19
C LYS A 74 8.71 -1.46 10.17
N GLU A 75 7.57 -1.48 9.49
CA GLU A 75 6.78 -2.72 9.30
C GLU A 75 7.01 -3.40 7.95
N ILE A 76 7.97 -2.91 7.15
CA ILE A 76 8.42 -3.53 5.89
C ILE A 76 9.76 -4.22 6.15
N ASN A 77 9.78 -5.19 7.07
CA ASN A 77 10.83 -6.22 7.20
C ASN A 77 10.32 -7.39 8.03
#